data_AF-A0A6A4H6N1-F1
#
_entry.id   AF-A0A6A4H6N1-F1
#
_cell.length_a   1.000
_cell.length_b   1.000
_cell.length_c   1.000
_cell.angle_alpha   90.00
_cell.angle_beta   90.00
_cell.angle_gamma   90.00
#
_symmetry.space_group_name_H-M   'P 1'
#
loop_
_entity.id
_entity.type
_entity.pdbx_description
1 polymer ?
#
loop_
_entity_poly.entity_id
_entity_poly.type
_entity_poly.pdbx_seq_one_letter_code
_entity_poly.pdbx_strand_id
1 'polypeptide(L)'
;MGHRNGQTNLYAFTLFLFKNDLISWLLDEAKGKRRNNIVYNIVLRILNINFAAIHTMSVLVQTLREEVETVVRELGWSKAAMGQMRKLDSFMKETQRLAGVGISMRRMALRDFKFSNGSVIPAGTTVDPQKDFESLRAELIPGDL
;
A
#
# COMPACT_ATOMS: atom_id res chain seq x y z
N MET A 1 -37.57 16.34 38.48
CA MET A 1 -38.00 15.36 37.45
C MET A 1 -37.11 15.48 36.24
N GLY A 2 -36.03 14.71 36.20
CA GLY A 2 -35.06 14.69 35.11
C GLY A 2 -35.22 13.41 34.29
N HIS A 3 -35.45 13.54 32.98
CA HIS A 3 -35.46 12.44 32.03
C HIS A 3 -35.02 12.94 30.66
N ARG A 4 -33.71 13.18 30.47
CA ARG A 4 -33.07 13.38 29.16
C ARG A 4 -31.60 12.97 29.21
N ASN A 5 -31.28 11.68 29.43
CA ASN A 5 -29.88 11.18 29.42
C ASN A 5 -29.73 9.75 28.85
N GLY A 6 -30.64 9.28 27.98
CA GLY A 6 -30.56 7.92 27.41
C GLY A 6 -30.01 7.82 25.98
N GLN A 7 -30.08 8.89 25.19
CA GLN A 7 -29.82 8.84 23.74
C GLN A 7 -28.38 9.23 23.37
N THR A 8 -27.75 10.14 24.12
CA THR A 8 -26.37 10.59 23.87
C THR A 8 -25.31 9.52 24.17
N ASN A 9 -25.60 8.59 25.08
CA ASN A 9 -24.69 7.50 25.41
C ASN A 9 -24.73 6.36 24.37
N LEU A 10 -25.84 6.17 23.66
CA LEU A 10 -25.97 5.08 22.70
C LEU A 10 -25.12 5.32 21.44
N TYR A 11 -25.10 6.55 20.91
CA TYR A 11 -24.23 6.93 19.77
C TYR A 11 -22.75 6.93 20.15
N ALA A 12 -22.40 7.40 21.35
CA ALA A 12 -21.03 7.33 21.87
C ALA A 12 -20.58 5.86 22.04
N PHE A 13 -21.47 4.98 22.49
CA PHE A 13 -21.22 3.54 22.63
C PHE A 13 -21.13 2.81 21.28
N THR A 14 -21.91 3.22 20.26
CA THR A 14 -21.78 2.66 18.91
C THR A 14 -20.49 3.10 18.21
N LEU A 15 -20.09 4.37 18.37
CA LEU A 15 -18.79 4.87 17.91
C LEU A 15 -17.61 4.24 18.66
N PHE A 16 -17.78 3.87 19.93
CA PHE A 16 -16.77 3.20 20.74
C PHE A 16 -16.58 1.71 20.37
N LEU A 17 -17.63 1.06 19.84
CA LEU A 17 -17.61 -0.38 19.51
C LEU A 17 -17.12 -0.70 18.09
N PHE A 18 -17.20 0.24 17.14
CA PHE A 18 -16.58 0.06 15.82
C PHE A 18 -15.20 0.72 15.80
N LYS A 19 -14.15 -0.07 16.06
CA LYS A 19 -12.77 0.38 15.78
C LYS A 19 -12.68 0.84 14.32
N ASN A 20 -12.12 2.02 14.09
CA ASN A 20 -11.85 2.58 12.77
C ASN A 20 -10.56 1.97 12.19
N ASP A 21 -10.64 0.72 11.77
CA ASP A 21 -9.49 -0.05 11.29
C ASP A 21 -9.74 -0.64 9.90
N LEU A 22 -8.71 -1.27 9.33
CA LEU A 22 -8.78 -1.83 7.98
C LEU A 22 -9.93 -2.83 7.83
N ILE A 23 -10.27 -3.58 8.89
CA ILE A 23 -11.35 -4.58 8.83
C ILE A 23 -12.69 -3.87 8.74
N SER A 24 -12.91 -2.82 9.55
CA SER A 24 -14.14 -2.04 9.48
C SER A 24 -14.31 -1.38 8.10
N TRP A 25 -13.24 -0.80 7.54
CA TRP A 25 -13.27 -0.21 6.19
C TRP A 25 -13.60 -1.24 5.11
N LEU A 26 -13.04 -2.44 5.20
CA LEU A 26 -13.28 -3.52 4.23
C LEU A 26 -14.72 -4.05 4.32
N LEU A 27 -15.31 -4.08 5.52
CA LEU A 27 -16.70 -4.48 5.74
C LEU A 27 -17.69 -3.47 5.18
N ASP A 28 -17.47 -2.18 5.44
CA ASP A 28 -18.35 -1.10 4.97
C ASP A 28 -18.38 -0.98 3.44
N GLU A 29 -17.24 -1.21 2.79
CA GLU A 29 -17.11 -1.08 1.33
C GLU A 29 -17.59 -2.32 0.55
N ALA A 30 -17.82 -3.46 1.22
CA ALA A 30 -18.20 -4.70 0.56
C ALA A 30 -19.65 -4.70 0.05
N LYS A 31 -19.84 -4.32 -1.22
CA LYS A 31 -21.15 -4.30 -1.91
C LYS A 31 -21.30 -5.43 -2.95
N GLY A 32 -22.54 -5.89 -3.16
CA GLY A 32 -22.89 -6.86 -4.22
C GLY A 32 -22.17 -8.21 -4.09
N LYS A 33 -21.63 -8.74 -5.20
CA LYS A 33 -20.89 -10.04 -5.24
C LYS A 33 -19.71 -10.12 -4.25
N ARG A 34 -19.16 -8.97 -3.82
CA ARG A 34 -18.05 -8.90 -2.85
C ARG A 34 -18.49 -9.25 -1.43
N ARG A 35 -19.80 -9.26 -1.15
CA ARG A 35 -20.40 -9.65 0.12
C ARG A 35 -20.60 -11.17 0.24
N ASN A 36 -20.61 -11.88 -0.89
CA ASN A 36 -20.60 -13.34 -0.88
C ASN A 36 -19.22 -13.83 -0.41
N ASN A 37 -19.19 -14.75 0.56
CA ASN A 37 -17.96 -15.21 1.20
C ASN A 37 -17.11 -14.07 1.78
N ILE A 38 -17.75 -13.10 2.43
CA ILE A 38 -17.12 -11.89 2.99
C ILE A 38 -15.90 -12.20 3.86
N VAL A 39 -15.97 -13.24 4.70
CA VAL A 39 -14.86 -13.66 5.57
C VAL A 39 -13.65 -14.06 4.75
N TYR A 40 -13.83 -14.94 3.76
CA TYR A 40 -12.77 -15.40 2.87
C TYR A 40 -12.15 -14.23 2.08
N ASN A 41 -12.98 -13.33 1.54
CA ASN A 41 -12.51 -12.18 0.78
C ASN A 41 -11.71 -11.19 1.63
N ILE A 42 -12.11 -10.97 2.89
CA ILE A 42 -11.39 -10.09 3.82
C ILE A 42 -10.06 -10.74 4.23
N VAL A 43 -10.06 -12.03 4.57
CA VAL A 43 -8.84 -12.76 4.93
C VAL A 43 -7.81 -12.72 3.79
N LEU A 44 -8.23 -12.98 2.55
CA LEU A 44 -7.33 -12.89 1.40
C LEU A 44 -6.77 -11.48 1.17
N ARG A 45 -7.56 -10.42 1.40
CA ARG A 45 -7.10 -9.03 1.26
C ARG A 45 -6.08 -8.66 2.33
N ILE A 46 -6.35 -9.02 3.58
CA ILE A 46 -5.43 -8.79 4.70
C ILE A 46 -4.11 -9.55 4.45
N LEU A 47 -4.19 -10.81 4.01
CA LEU A 47 -3.02 -11.60 3.68
C LEU A 47 -2.17 -10.96 2.57
N ASN A 48 -2.79 -10.48 1.49
CA ASN A 48 -2.07 -9.81 0.40
C ASN A 48 -1.42 -8.50 0.86
N ILE A 49 -2.10 -7.70 1.69
CA ILE A 49 -1.56 -6.45 2.24
C ILE A 49 -0.36 -6.74 3.16
N ASN A 50 -0.50 -7.73 4.04
CA ASN A 50 0.59 -8.13 4.95
C ASN A 50 1.78 -8.70 4.18
N PHE A 51 1.53 -9.53 3.16
CA PHE A 51 2.57 -10.09 2.30
C PHE A 51 3.35 -8.99 1.58
N ALA A 52 2.65 -8.03 0.96
CA ALA A 52 3.29 -6.87 0.32
C ALA A 52 4.13 -6.04 1.30
N ALA A 53 3.63 -5.85 2.54
CA ALA A 53 4.35 -5.11 3.57
C ALA A 53 5.63 -5.82 4.03
N ILE A 54 5.56 -7.13 4.32
CA ILE A 54 6.69 -7.92 4.84
C ILE A 54 7.82 -8.04 3.82
N HIS A 55 7.50 -8.30 2.54
CA HIS A 55 8.51 -8.44 1.49
C HIS A 55 9.28 -7.15 1.21
N THR A 56 8.65 -5.99 1.44
CA THR A 56 9.29 -4.68 1.22
C THR A 56 10.22 -4.29 2.39
N MET A 57 9.92 -4.76 3.61
CA MET A 57 10.57 -4.27 4.84
C MET A 57 11.66 -5.19 5.39
N SER A 58 11.65 -6.48 5.05
CA SER A 58 12.54 -7.48 5.68
C SER A 58 14.02 -7.32 5.36
N VAL A 59 14.35 -6.60 4.28
CA VAL A 59 15.71 -6.63 3.72
C VAL A 59 16.68 -5.67 4.43
N LEU A 60 16.20 -4.68 5.23
CA LEU A 60 16.93 -3.40 5.38
C LEU A 60 17.03 -2.82 6.80
N VAL A 61 17.18 -3.70 7.81
CA VAL A 61 16.92 -3.36 9.23
C VAL A 61 18.12 -2.78 9.99
N GLN A 62 19.38 -3.04 9.61
CA GLN A 62 20.52 -2.66 10.47
C GLN A 62 20.88 -1.17 10.38
N THR A 63 21.05 -0.61 9.19
CA THR A 63 21.50 0.78 9.00
C THR A 63 20.48 1.83 9.46
N LEU A 64 19.20 1.46 9.56
CA LEU A 64 18.11 2.36 9.93
C LEU A 64 17.74 2.24 11.41
N ARG A 65 18.25 1.23 12.11
CA ARG A 65 17.93 0.93 13.51
C ARG A 65 18.24 2.10 14.44
N GLU A 66 19.41 2.72 14.26
CA GLU A 66 19.83 3.86 15.09
C GLU A 66 18.86 5.04 14.99
N GLU A 67 18.48 5.45 13.76
CA GLU A 67 17.52 6.55 13.57
C GLU A 67 16.15 6.21 14.19
N VAL A 68 15.68 4.98 13.97
CA VAL A 68 14.38 4.53 14.49
C VAL A 68 14.39 4.50 16.01
N GLU A 69 15.42 3.93 16.64
CA GLU A 69 15.53 3.85 18.10
C GLU A 69 15.63 5.23 18.75
N THR A 70 16.40 6.16 18.17
CA THR A 70 16.49 7.55 18.66
C THR A 70 15.12 8.25 18.59
N VAL A 71 14.48 8.23 17.42
CA VAL A 71 13.21 8.95 17.21
C VAL A 71 12.07 8.34 18.04
N VAL A 72 12.01 7.01 18.17
CA VAL A 72 11.01 6.33 19.00
C VAL A 72 11.25 6.60 20.49
N ARG A 73 12.51 6.71 20.93
CA ARG A 73 12.82 7.05 22.33
C ARG A 73 12.34 8.45 22.70
N GLU A 74 12.44 9.40 21.78
CA GLU A 74 12.04 10.80 22.02
C GLU A 74 10.53 11.03 21.90
N LEU A 75 9.89 10.44 20.89
CA LEU A 75 8.52 10.79 20.48
C LEU A 75 7.52 9.63 20.61
N GLY A 76 7.99 8.46 21.05
CA GLY A 76 7.22 7.22 21.07
C GLY A 76 6.80 6.74 19.67
N TRP A 77 5.94 5.72 19.63
CA TRP A 77 5.29 5.28 18.39
C TRP A 77 4.14 6.23 18.02
N SER A 78 4.48 7.40 17.51
CA SER A 78 3.54 8.45 17.14
C SER A 78 3.63 8.81 15.65
N LYS A 79 2.57 9.43 15.10
CA LYS A 79 2.59 9.95 13.72
C LYS A 79 3.71 10.99 13.53
N ALA A 80 4.00 11.78 14.57
CA ALA A 80 5.09 12.75 14.56
C ALA A 80 6.45 12.05 14.45
N ALA A 81 6.66 10.96 15.19
CA ALA A 81 7.86 10.13 15.10
C ALA A 81 8.10 9.60 13.68
N MET A 82 7.05 9.05 13.04
CA MET A 82 7.15 8.57 11.65
C MET A 82 7.57 9.68 10.67
N GLY A 83 7.12 10.92 10.90
CA GLY A 83 7.50 12.06 10.07
C GLY A 83 8.95 12.54 10.26
N GLN A 84 9.65 12.10 11.31
CA GLN A 84 11.02 12.50 11.60
C GLN A 84 12.08 11.47 11.15
N MET A 85 11.68 10.27 10.75
CA MET A 85 12.59 9.21 10.25
C MET A 85 13.00 9.46 8.79
N ARG A 86 13.87 10.45 8.56
CA ARG A 86 14.25 10.91 7.21
C ARG A 86 15.08 9.88 6.44
N LYS A 87 15.99 9.16 7.10
CA LYS A 87 16.79 8.12 6.45
C LYS A 87 15.91 6.95 6.07
N LEU A 88 15.00 6.52 6.95
CA LEU A 88 14.01 5.48 6.64
C LEU A 88 13.15 5.86 5.42
N ASP A 89 12.60 7.09 5.39
CA ASP A 89 11.78 7.56 4.27
C ASP A 89 12.58 7.64 2.95
N SER A 90 13.79 8.23 2.98
CA SER A 90 14.66 8.31 1.80
C SER A 90 15.05 6.93 1.29
N PHE A 91 15.36 6.03 2.21
CA PHE A 91 15.72 4.66 1.92
C PHE A 91 14.57 3.88 1.28
N MET A 92 13.34 4.02 1.81
CA MET A 92 12.14 3.43 1.22
C MET A 92 11.88 3.95 -0.19
N LYS A 93 12.03 5.26 -0.42
CA LYS A 93 11.90 5.88 -1.74
C LYS A 93 12.94 5.37 -2.73
N GLU A 94 14.20 5.25 -2.28
CA GLU A 94 15.28 4.79 -3.15
C GLU A 94 15.17 3.28 -3.47
N THR A 95 14.74 2.48 -2.49
CA THR A 95 14.41 1.07 -2.72
C THR A 95 13.29 0.93 -3.75
N GLN A 96 12.24 1.76 -3.67
CA GLN A 96 11.16 1.76 -4.66
C GLN A 96 11.63 2.25 -6.03
N ARG A 97 12.52 3.25 -6.10
CA ARG A 97 13.11 3.73 -7.35
C ARG A 97 13.93 2.64 -8.04
N LEU A 98 14.70 1.89 -7.26
CA LEU A 98 15.59 0.84 -7.74
C LEU A 98 14.86 -0.47 -8.02
N ALA A 99 14.13 -1.03 -7.05
CA ALA A 99 13.47 -2.32 -7.20
C ALA A 99 12.15 -2.23 -7.98
N GLY A 100 11.59 -1.03 -8.14
CA GLY A 100 10.19 -0.85 -8.50
C GLY A 100 9.28 -1.24 -7.32
N VAL A 101 8.07 -0.69 -7.30
CA VAL A 101 7.02 -1.28 -6.47
C VAL A 101 6.55 -2.52 -7.21
N GLY A 102 6.55 -3.71 -6.59
CA GLY A 102 6.09 -4.97 -7.19
C GLY A 102 4.61 -5.01 -7.61
N ILE A 103 3.96 -3.85 -7.68
CA ILE A 103 2.62 -3.63 -8.20
C ILE A 103 2.77 -3.23 -9.66
N SER A 104 2.80 -4.22 -10.55
CA SER A 104 2.69 -3.95 -11.99
C SER A 104 1.33 -3.33 -12.30
N MET A 105 1.32 -2.17 -12.95
CA MET A 105 0.09 -1.58 -13.50
C MET A 105 -0.24 -2.21 -14.85
N ARG A 106 -0.39 -3.53 -14.87
CA ARG A 106 -0.72 -4.26 -16.08
C ARG A 106 -2.08 -3.79 -16.61
N ARG A 107 -2.15 -3.47 -17.90
CA ARG A 107 -3.38 -3.10 -18.61
C ARG A 107 -3.46 -3.91 -19.90
N MET A 108 -4.64 -4.41 -20.24
CA MET A 108 -4.89 -5.04 -21.53
C MET A 108 -5.64 -4.07 -22.43
N ALA A 109 -5.14 -3.87 -23.64
CA ALA A 109 -5.82 -3.09 -24.66
C ALA A 109 -7.08 -3.85 -25.10
N LEU A 110 -8.27 -3.33 -24.78
CA LEU A 110 -9.54 -3.94 -25.20
C LEU A 110 -9.91 -3.60 -26.64
N ARG A 111 -9.24 -2.60 -27.21
CA ARG A 111 -9.36 -2.12 -28.59
C ARG A 111 -8.03 -1.50 -28.98
N ASP A 112 -7.81 -1.35 -30.27
CA ASP A 112 -6.63 -0.68 -30.79
C ASP A 112 -6.51 0.73 -30.20
N PHE A 113 -5.33 1.04 -29.64
CA PHE A 113 -5.03 2.32 -29.02
C PHE A 113 -3.85 2.97 -29.73
N LYS A 114 -4.09 4.13 -30.33
CA LYS A 114 -3.05 4.93 -31.00
C LYS A 114 -2.52 5.99 -30.04
N PHE A 115 -1.22 5.95 -29.79
CA PHE A 115 -0.51 6.99 -29.04
C PHE A 115 -0.30 8.25 -29.89
N SER A 116 -0.06 9.37 -29.22
CA SER A 116 0.25 10.67 -29.85
C SER A 116 1.52 10.64 -30.71
N ASN A 117 2.46 9.74 -30.41
CA ASN A 117 3.68 9.52 -31.20
C ASN A 117 3.46 8.65 -32.45
N GLY A 118 2.23 8.23 -32.74
CA GLY A 118 1.88 7.43 -33.90
C GLY A 118 1.93 5.92 -33.68
N SER A 119 2.52 5.43 -32.58
CA SER A 119 2.54 4.01 -32.24
C SER A 119 1.14 3.47 -31.94
N VAL A 120 0.85 2.26 -32.39
CA VAL A 120 -0.45 1.61 -32.19
C VAL A 120 -0.26 0.36 -31.33
N ILE A 121 -1.05 0.25 -30.27
CA ILE A 121 -1.20 -0.97 -29.48
C ILE A 121 -2.44 -1.71 -29.98
N PRO A 122 -2.31 -2.90 -30.58
CA PRO A 122 -3.45 -3.70 -30.99
C PRO A 122 -4.32 -4.18 -29.82
N ALA A 123 -5.59 -4.46 -30.09
CA ALA A 123 -6.48 -5.15 -29.17
C ALA A 123 -5.88 -6.50 -28.74
N GLY A 124 -5.99 -6.82 -27.44
CA GLY A 124 -5.44 -8.03 -26.83
C GLY A 124 -4.00 -7.88 -26.33
N THR A 125 -3.28 -6.80 -26.67
CA THR A 125 -1.93 -6.57 -26.15
C THR A 125 -1.97 -6.16 -24.68
N THR A 126 -1.15 -6.80 -23.86
CA THR A 126 -0.96 -6.45 -22.46
C THR A 126 0.25 -5.54 -22.30
N VAL A 127 0.02 -4.34 -21.78
CA VAL A 127 1.04 -3.35 -21.45
C VAL A 127 1.38 -3.48 -19.98
N ASP A 128 2.67 -3.65 -19.69
CA ASP A 128 3.19 -3.74 -18.33
C ASP A 128 4.40 -2.81 -18.21
N PRO A 129 4.26 -1.62 -17.59
CA PRO A 129 5.33 -0.64 -17.53
C PRO A 129 6.54 -1.09 -16.71
N GLN A 130 6.43 -2.17 -15.92
CA GLN A 130 7.54 -2.66 -15.12
C GLN A 130 8.56 -3.47 -15.95
N LYS A 131 8.12 -4.15 -17.02
CA LYS A 131 8.99 -5.01 -17.82
C LYS A 131 10.11 -4.25 -18.53
N ASP A 132 9.88 -2.99 -18.87
CA ASP A 132 10.86 -2.19 -19.61
C ASP A 132 12.01 -1.69 -18.71
N PHE A 133 11.82 -1.62 -17.39
CA PHE A 133 12.84 -1.13 -16.46
C PHE A 133 14.05 -2.05 -16.34
N GLU A 134 13.89 -3.37 -16.45
CA GLU A 134 15.03 -4.31 -16.41
C GLU A 134 15.91 -4.16 -17.67
N SER A 135 15.28 -3.96 -18.83
CA SER A 135 16.01 -3.71 -20.09
C SER A 135 16.76 -2.35 -20.08
N LEU A 136 16.15 -1.31 -19.51
CA LEU A 136 16.79 0.01 -19.36
C LEU A 136 17.89 0.00 -18.29
N ARG A 137 17.81 -0.86 -17.27
CA ARG A 137 18.84 -0.99 -16.24
C ARG A 137 20.15 -1.53 -16.80
N ALA A 138 20.09 -2.50 -17.70
CA ALA A 138 21.27 -3.06 -18.37
C ALA A 138 21.96 -2.04 -19.28
N GLU A 139 21.22 -1.05 -19.79
CA GLU A 139 21.74 0.00 -20.67
C GLU A 139 22.29 1.22 -19.89
N LEU A 140 21.70 1.56 -18.74
CA LEU A 140 22.09 2.72 -17.94
C LEU A 140 23.26 2.47 -16.97
N ILE A 141 23.54 1.22 -16.59
CA ILE A 141 24.64 0.87 -15.67
C ILE A 141 25.43 -0.31 -16.27
N PRO A 142 26.41 -0.04 -17.16
CA PRO A 142 27.29 -1.07 -17.64
C PRO A 142 28.33 -1.38 -16.55
N GLY A 143 28.19 -2.50 -15.83
CA GLY A 143 29.27 -2.93 -14.93
C GLY A 143 29.02 -4.02 -13.90
N ASP A 144 27.78 -4.34 -13.50
CA ASP A 144 27.57 -5.24 -12.35
C ASP A 144 27.19 -6.66 -12.79
N LEU A 145 28.19 -7.56 -12.80
CA LEU A 145 28.06 -9.00 -12.57
C LEU A 145 28.63 -9.33 -11.19
#